data_AF-A0AAJ1IDF8-F1
#
_entry.id   AF-A0AAJ1IDF8-F1
#
_cell.length_a   1.000
_cell.length_b   1.000
_cell.length_c   1.000
_cell.angle_alpha   90.00
_cell.angle_beta   90.00
_cell.angle_gamma   90.00
#
_symmetry.space_group_name_H-M   'P 1'
#
loop_
_entity.id
_entity.type
_entity.pdbx_description
1 polymer ?
#
loop_
_entity_poly.entity_id
_entity_poly.type
_entity_poly.pdbx_seq_one_letter_code
_entity_poly.pdbx_strand_id
1 'polypeptide(L)'
;MKKIVFVFTATTALLLLTSAGQLDSVELDVPAYIQGKDSSWADDLLGSNSEVTIRTHGCALTSISMVYSYHTGKKLTPPKMNDWLNKNGGFQDAWQNGKYLGRIMMNWPVLTEYGEGWVYTRFDWKARPADLLLIKYYLDMGVPVITEVTYKSAPHYVVLTGYDETGFRMNDPEFPEEHSFIAKYNISDSWGSGPARNINGIRVLYPENLIENRITMFNND
;
A
#
# COMPACT_ATOMS: atom_id res chain seq x y z
N MET A 1 45.57 63.57 -19.31
CA MET A 1 44.33 62.78 -19.06
C MET A 1 44.62 61.32 -19.39
N LYS A 2 44.84 60.47 -18.38
CA LYS A 2 45.09 59.02 -18.55
C LYS A 2 43.76 58.28 -18.43
N LYS A 3 43.34 57.54 -19.47
CA LYS A 3 42.17 56.65 -19.41
C LYS A 3 42.60 55.35 -18.75
N ILE A 4 41.98 55.02 -17.62
CA ILE A 4 42.12 53.73 -16.94
C ILE A 4 41.19 52.75 -17.66
N VAL A 5 41.75 51.64 -18.16
CA VAL A 5 41.00 50.51 -18.72
C VAL A 5 40.84 49.48 -17.62
N PHE A 6 39.60 49.20 -17.21
CA PHE A 6 39.29 48.07 -16.35
C PHE A 6 39.12 46.82 -17.21
N VAL A 7 40.00 45.84 -17.03
CA VAL A 7 39.85 44.49 -17.58
C VAL A 7 39.10 43.67 -16.54
N PHE A 8 37.85 43.29 -16.83
CA PHE A 8 37.12 42.28 -16.06
C PHE A 8 37.51 40.90 -16.60
N THR A 9 38.32 40.15 -15.86
CA THR A 9 38.45 38.71 -16.05
C THR A 9 37.31 38.02 -15.30
N ALA A 10 36.31 37.54 -16.04
CA ALA A 10 35.28 36.65 -15.50
C ALA A 10 35.82 35.23 -15.47
N THR A 11 36.27 34.75 -14.31
CA THR A 11 36.57 33.34 -14.08
C THR A 11 35.26 32.63 -13.75
N THR A 12 34.65 31.97 -14.73
CA THR A 12 33.48 31.12 -14.50
C THR A 12 33.95 29.82 -13.84
N ALA A 13 33.75 29.69 -12.53
CA ALA A 13 33.85 28.40 -11.86
C ALA A 13 32.59 27.59 -12.22
N LEU A 14 32.75 26.58 -13.06
CA LEU A 14 31.72 25.59 -13.34
C LEU A 14 31.64 24.64 -12.14
N LEU A 15 30.74 24.90 -11.20
CA LEU A 15 30.37 23.90 -10.19
C LEU A 15 29.55 22.81 -10.90
N LEU A 16 30.18 21.67 -11.16
CA LEU A 16 29.48 20.42 -11.43
C LEU A 16 28.88 19.93 -10.10
N LEU A 17 27.63 20.29 -9.83
CA LEU A 17 26.81 19.59 -8.85
C LEU A 17 26.43 18.23 -9.45
N THR A 18 27.31 17.24 -9.31
CA THR A 18 26.89 15.85 -9.41
C THR A 18 26.19 15.48 -8.11
N SER A 19 24.88 15.71 -8.02
CA SER A 19 24.06 14.92 -7.10
C SER A 19 23.97 13.52 -7.70
N ALA A 20 24.96 12.68 -7.43
CA ALA A 20 24.77 11.24 -7.54
C ALA A 20 23.58 10.92 -6.64
N GLY A 21 22.48 10.47 -7.24
CA GLY A 21 21.19 10.30 -6.58
C GLY A 21 21.34 9.52 -5.28
N GLN A 22 20.93 10.14 -4.18
CA GLN A 22 20.58 9.42 -2.96
C GLN A 22 19.52 8.41 -3.41
N LEU A 23 19.83 7.12 -3.41
CA LEU A 23 18.80 6.09 -3.50
C LEU A 23 18.06 6.18 -2.16
N ASP A 24 17.06 7.05 -2.10
CA ASP A 24 16.22 7.21 -0.91
C ASP A 24 15.54 5.86 -0.66
N SER A 25 15.80 5.31 0.53
CA SER A 25 15.05 4.17 1.04
C SER A 25 13.98 4.67 1.99
N VAL A 26 12.86 3.96 2.03
CA VAL A 26 11.77 4.24 2.96
C VAL A 26 11.44 2.95 3.69
N GLU A 27 11.24 3.05 5.00
CA GLU A 27 10.68 1.98 5.82
C GLU A 27 9.65 2.58 6.77
N LEU A 28 8.42 2.08 6.67
CA LEU A 28 7.30 2.45 7.53
C LEU A 28 7.09 1.32 8.54
N ASP A 29 6.99 1.68 9.82
CA ASP A 29 6.71 0.74 10.92
C ASP A 29 5.23 0.34 10.96
N VAL A 30 4.79 -0.35 9.91
CA VAL A 30 3.42 -0.85 9.78
C VAL A 30 3.27 -2.12 10.60
N PRO A 31 2.30 -2.20 11.54
CA PRO A 31 2.10 -3.41 12.31
C PRO A 31 1.71 -4.57 11.37
N ALA A 32 2.36 -5.72 11.54
CA ALA A 32 2.04 -6.92 10.77
C ALA A 32 0.92 -7.72 11.44
N TYR A 33 -0.09 -8.10 10.66
CA TYR A 33 -1.15 -9.01 11.05
C TYR A 33 -1.20 -10.18 10.06
N ILE A 34 -1.48 -11.36 10.59
CA ILE A 34 -1.57 -12.60 9.81
C ILE A 34 -3.01 -13.07 9.66
N GLN A 35 -3.34 -13.66 8.53
CA GLN A 35 -4.61 -14.36 8.32
C GLN A 35 -4.49 -15.87 8.57
N GLY A 36 -3.28 -16.44 8.48
CA GLY A 36 -3.03 -17.88 8.51
C GLY A 36 -3.52 -18.61 9.78
N LYS A 37 -3.38 -19.94 9.79
CA LYS A 37 -3.85 -20.83 10.87
C LYS A 37 -3.38 -20.44 12.28
N ASP A 38 -2.23 -19.78 12.38
CA ASP A 38 -1.61 -19.38 13.65
C ASP A 38 -2.20 -18.06 14.20
N SER A 39 -3.11 -17.46 13.44
CA SER A 39 -3.88 -16.30 13.86
C SER A 39 -5.02 -16.69 14.82
N SER A 40 -5.25 -15.87 15.85
CA SER A 40 -6.37 -16.08 16.78
C SER A 40 -7.75 -15.83 16.17
N TRP A 41 -7.81 -15.36 14.92
CA TRP A 41 -9.05 -15.08 14.18
C TRP A 41 -9.16 -15.91 12.89
N ALA A 42 -8.31 -16.92 12.72
CA ALA A 42 -8.23 -17.72 11.49
C ALA A 42 -9.59 -18.33 11.09
N ASP A 43 -10.38 -18.76 12.08
CA ASP A 43 -11.65 -19.45 11.88
C ASP A 43 -12.88 -18.53 11.93
N ASP A 44 -12.70 -17.23 12.16
CA ASP A 44 -13.79 -16.26 12.08
C ASP A 44 -14.30 -16.16 10.63
N LEU A 45 -15.61 -16.08 10.45
CA LEU A 45 -16.21 -15.85 9.13
C LEU A 45 -15.84 -14.45 8.62
N LEU A 46 -15.45 -14.37 7.35
CA LEU A 46 -15.17 -13.10 6.68
C LEU A 46 -16.50 -12.51 6.18
N GLY A 47 -16.99 -11.44 6.80
CA GLY A 47 -18.33 -10.94 6.54
C GLY A 47 -19.44 -11.80 7.15
N SER A 48 -20.66 -11.26 7.25
CA SER A 48 -21.79 -11.88 7.94
C SER A 48 -22.52 -12.94 7.11
N ASN A 49 -22.50 -12.82 5.77
CA ASN A 49 -23.22 -13.72 4.85
C ASN A 49 -22.29 -14.72 4.15
N SER A 50 -21.05 -14.88 4.60
CA SER A 50 -20.01 -15.66 3.92
C SER A 50 -19.90 -17.09 4.45
N GLU A 51 -19.50 -18.02 3.58
CA GLU A 51 -19.13 -19.39 3.96
C GLU A 51 -17.61 -19.54 4.14
N VAL A 52 -16.85 -18.46 3.91
CA VAL A 52 -15.39 -18.46 4.00
C VAL A 52 -14.86 -17.70 5.21
N THR A 53 -13.72 -18.13 5.72
CA THR A 53 -13.09 -17.54 6.91
C THR A 53 -12.03 -16.51 6.57
N ILE A 54 -11.62 -15.72 7.57
CA ILE A 54 -10.49 -14.79 7.46
C ILE A 54 -9.23 -15.53 7.02
N ARG A 55 -8.99 -16.77 7.49
CA ARG A 55 -7.83 -17.56 7.03
C ARG A 55 -7.75 -17.75 5.53
N THR A 56 -8.88 -18.02 4.90
CA THR A 56 -8.89 -18.43 3.48
C THR A 56 -9.04 -17.25 2.54
N HIS A 57 -9.69 -16.17 2.96
CA HIS A 57 -10.05 -15.05 2.08
C HIS A 57 -9.82 -13.66 2.69
N GLY A 58 -9.19 -13.58 3.86
CA GLY A 58 -9.06 -12.35 4.64
C GLY A 58 -7.86 -11.47 4.31
N CYS A 59 -7.15 -11.67 3.19
CA CYS A 59 -5.95 -10.89 2.86
C CYS A 59 -6.25 -9.39 2.78
N ALA A 60 -7.29 -9.00 2.03
CA ALA A 60 -7.72 -7.60 1.93
C ALA A 60 -8.10 -7.01 3.30
N LEU A 61 -8.92 -7.71 4.07
CA LEU A 61 -9.35 -7.30 5.42
C LEU A 61 -8.13 -7.08 6.34
N THR A 62 -7.19 -8.02 6.32
CA THR A 62 -6.00 -8.00 7.17
C THR A 62 -5.08 -6.85 6.77
N SER A 63 -4.89 -6.63 5.47
CA SER A 63 -4.14 -5.46 4.96
C SER A 63 -4.77 -4.13 5.36
N ILE A 64 -6.10 -4.00 5.27
CA ILE A 64 -6.82 -2.81 5.73
C ILE A 64 -6.53 -2.58 7.22
N SER A 65 -6.67 -3.61 8.06
CA SER A 65 -6.39 -3.52 9.49
C SER A 65 -4.97 -3.05 9.80
N MET A 66 -3.96 -3.50 9.04
CA MET A 66 -2.58 -3.04 9.18
C MET A 66 -2.45 -1.54 8.89
N VAL A 67 -2.98 -1.08 7.75
CA VAL A 67 -2.92 0.34 7.33
C VAL A 67 -3.65 1.26 8.30
N TYR A 68 -4.84 0.87 8.75
CA TYR A 68 -5.57 1.64 9.76
C TYR A 68 -4.83 1.71 11.09
N SER A 69 -4.25 0.59 11.51
CA SER A 69 -3.51 0.55 12.77
C SER A 69 -2.25 1.42 12.73
N TYR A 70 -1.57 1.44 11.58
CA TYR A 70 -0.44 2.33 11.33
C TYR A 70 -0.82 3.80 11.49
N HIS A 71 -1.82 4.28 10.73
CA HIS A 71 -2.18 5.70 10.74
C HIS A 71 -2.83 6.17 12.03
N THR A 72 -3.60 5.31 12.71
CA THR A 72 -4.29 5.69 13.95
C THR A 72 -3.47 5.50 15.21
N GLY A 73 -2.36 4.74 15.13
CA GLY A 73 -1.60 4.27 16.30
C GLY A 73 -2.40 3.34 17.22
N LYS A 74 -3.61 2.91 16.83
CA LYS A 74 -4.49 2.05 17.61
C LYS A 74 -4.48 0.64 17.05
N LYS A 75 -4.51 -0.37 17.92
CA LYS A 75 -4.62 -1.78 17.51
C LYS A 75 -6.01 -2.11 16.95
N LEU A 76 -6.16 -2.02 15.64
CA LEU A 76 -7.37 -2.37 14.90
C LEU A 76 -7.19 -3.72 14.20
N THR A 77 -7.49 -4.80 14.94
CA THR A 77 -7.33 -6.17 14.46
C THR A 77 -8.32 -6.54 13.34
N PRO A 78 -8.03 -7.58 12.55
CA PRO A 78 -8.95 -8.04 11.50
C PRO A 78 -10.38 -8.31 11.98
N PRO A 79 -10.63 -8.95 13.15
CA PRO A 79 -12.01 -9.11 13.66
C PRO A 79 -12.73 -7.78 13.90
N LYS A 80 -12.05 -6.79 14.50
CA LYS A 80 -12.67 -5.48 14.78
C LYS A 80 -13.03 -4.76 13.49
N MET A 81 -12.18 -4.83 12.49
CA MET A 81 -12.47 -4.25 11.17
C MET A 81 -13.57 -5.02 10.46
N ASN A 82 -13.59 -6.35 10.55
CA ASN A 82 -14.62 -7.21 9.97
C ASN A 82 -16.00 -6.87 10.55
N ASP A 83 -16.10 -6.73 11.88
CA ASP A 83 -17.32 -6.34 12.57
C ASP A 83 -17.82 -4.96 12.13
N TRP A 84 -16.89 -4.01 11.98
CA TRP A 84 -17.24 -2.67 11.53
C TRP A 84 -17.74 -2.69 10.07
N LEU A 85 -17.03 -3.36 9.16
CA LEU A 85 -17.43 -3.49 7.77
C LEU A 85 -18.80 -4.17 7.63
N ASN A 86 -19.06 -5.23 8.41
CA ASN A 86 -20.36 -5.88 8.44
C ASN A 86 -21.52 -4.94 8.78
N LYS A 87 -21.30 -4.04 9.75
CA LYS A 87 -22.33 -3.10 10.20
C LYS A 87 -22.56 -1.93 9.24
N ASN A 88 -21.58 -1.63 8.39
CA ASN A 88 -21.59 -0.44 7.54
C ASN A 88 -21.69 -0.76 6.03
N GLY A 89 -22.01 -2.00 5.65
CA GLY A 89 -22.13 -2.36 4.22
C GLY A 89 -20.79 -2.46 3.49
N GLY A 90 -19.74 -2.84 4.23
CA GLY A 90 -18.39 -3.07 3.70
C GLY A 90 -18.21 -4.36 2.92
N PHE A 91 -19.25 -5.18 2.82
CA PHE A 91 -19.24 -6.41 2.06
C PHE A 91 -20.44 -6.50 1.11
N GLN A 92 -20.21 -7.09 -0.05
CA GLN A 92 -21.23 -7.42 -1.04
C GLN A 92 -21.18 -8.91 -1.32
N ASP A 93 -22.34 -9.54 -1.35
CA ASP A 93 -22.45 -10.95 -1.71
C ASP A 93 -21.95 -11.18 -3.14
N ALA A 94 -21.11 -12.19 -3.35
CA ALA A 94 -20.66 -12.54 -4.70
C ALA A 94 -21.68 -13.47 -5.37
N TRP A 95 -22.30 -12.97 -6.44
CA TRP A 95 -23.26 -13.73 -7.24
C TRP A 95 -22.70 -14.01 -8.63
N GLN A 96 -22.98 -15.20 -9.17
CA GLN A 96 -22.72 -15.53 -10.57
C GLN A 96 -23.91 -16.30 -11.13
N ASN A 97 -24.46 -15.84 -12.25
CA ASN A 97 -25.62 -16.44 -12.91
C ASN A 97 -26.81 -16.67 -11.97
N GLY A 98 -27.07 -15.71 -11.07
CA GLY A 98 -28.16 -15.79 -10.09
C GLY A 98 -27.90 -16.72 -8.89
N LYS A 99 -26.70 -17.31 -8.78
CA LYS A 99 -26.31 -18.17 -7.65
C LYS A 99 -25.30 -17.46 -6.75
N TYR A 100 -25.56 -17.49 -5.44
CA TYR A 100 -24.60 -17.05 -4.44
C TYR A 100 -23.39 -17.98 -4.41
N LEU A 101 -22.20 -17.41 -4.41
CA LEU A 101 -20.94 -18.15 -4.50
C LEU A 101 -20.34 -18.52 -3.14
N GLY A 102 -21.05 -18.28 -2.03
CA GLY A 102 -20.55 -18.56 -0.68
C GLY A 102 -19.42 -17.62 -0.23
N ARG A 103 -19.22 -16.49 -0.92
CA ARG A 103 -18.14 -15.55 -0.66
C ARG A 103 -18.60 -14.12 -0.82
N ILE A 104 -17.85 -13.20 -0.23
CA ILE A 104 -18.11 -11.77 -0.28
C ILE A 104 -17.00 -11.01 -1.01
N MET A 105 -17.36 -9.86 -1.56
CA MET A 105 -16.45 -8.86 -2.13
C MET A 105 -16.36 -7.65 -1.21
N MET A 106 -15.16 -7.10 -1.05
CA MET A 106 -14.94 -5.89 -0.27
C MET A 106 -15.52 -4.67 -0.98
N ASN A 107 -16.38 -3.92 -0.30
CA ASN A 107 -16.83 -2.60 -0.72
C ASN A 107 -15.86 -1.53 -0.20
N TRP A 108 -14.70 -1.40 -0.86
CA TRP A 108 -13.62 -0.51 -0.42
C TRP A 108 -14.02 0.95 -0.15
N PRO A 109 -14.88 1.62 -0.96
CA PRO A 109 -15.28 3.00 -0.70
C PRO A 109 -15.88 3.26 0.69
N VAL A 110 -16.50 2.26 1.32
CA VAL A 110 -17.06 2.41 2.68
C VAL A 110 -16.00 2.84 3.70
N LEU A 111 -14.73 2.50 3.46
CA LEU A 111 -13.62 2.78 4.37
C LEU A 111 -13.44 4.30 4.59
N THR A 112 -13.89 5.12 3.64
CA THR A 112 -13.92 6.60 3.77
C THR A 112 -14.74 7.08 4.97
N GLU A 113 -15.72 6.28 5.41
CA GLU A 113 -16.64 6.59 6.52
C GLU A 113 -16.11 6.13 7.90
N TYR A 114 -14.93 5.51 7.96
CA TYR A 114 -14.38 5.03 9.21
C TYR A 114 -13.87 6.19 10.09
N GLY A 115 -14.46 6.40 11.27
CA GLY A 115 -13.98 7.41 12.21
C GLY A 115 -14.25 8.84 11.72
N GLU A 116 -13.20 9.68 11.68
CA GLU A 116 -13.32 11.12 11.35
C GLU A 116 -13.08 11.43 9.86
N GLY A 117 -13.03 10.42 9.00
CA GLY A 117 -12.87 10.58 7.55
C GLY A 117 -11.54 10.04 7.02
N TRP A 118 -11.60 9.37 5.87
CA TRP A 118 -10.46 8.78 5.18
C TRP A 118 -10.52 9.04 3.70
N VAL A 119 -9.36 9.25 3.10
CA VAL A 119 -9.21 9.22 1.65
C VAL A 119 -9.03 7.78 1.21
N TYR A 120 -9.79 7.38 0.19
CA TYR A 120 -9.61 6.12 -0.53
C TYR A 120 -9.34 6.40 -2.00
N THR A 121 -8.25 5.86 -2.52
CA THR A 121 -7.96 5.87 -3.96
C THR A 121 -7.61 4.48 -4.45
N ARG A 122 -8.05 4.18 -5.68
CA ARG A 122 -7.81 2.91 -6.37
C ARG A 122 -7.14 3.17 -7.71
N PHE A 123 -6.07 2.43 -7.96
CA PHE A 123 -5.41 2.37 -9.26
C PHE A 123 -5.33 0.90 -9.69
N ASP A 124 -5.79 0.59 -10.89
CA ASP A 124 -5.68 -0.76 -11.46
C ASP A 124 -4.90 -0.69 -12.77
N TRP A 125 -3.91 -1.55 -12.88
CA TRP A 125 -3.12 -1.74 -14.08
C TRP A 125 -3.46 -3.13 -14.62
N LYS A 126 -4.27 -3.15 -15.67
CA LYS A 126 -4.68 -4.39 -16.35
C LYS A 126 -3.49 -5.01 -17.10
N ALA A 127 -3.56 -5.07 -18.42
CA ALA A 127 -2.45 -5.53 -19.27
C ALA A 127 -1.29 -4.53 -19.37
N ARG A 128 -1.18 -3.57 -18.45
CA ARG A 128 -0.13 -2.54 -18.42
C ARG A 128 0.72 -2.70 -17.17
N PRO A 129 2.02 -2.38 -17.22
CA PRO A 129 2.83 -2.35 -16.01
C PRO A 129 2.30 -1.33 -14.99
N ALA A 130 2.43 -1.65 -13.70
CA ALA A 130 2.12 -0.75 -12.60
C ALA A 130 3.08 0.45 -12.56
N ASP A 131 2.56 1.59 -12.12
CA ASP A 131 3.35 2.80 -11.94
C ASP A 131 4.12 2.74 -10.61
N LEU A 132 5.39 2.30 -10.69
CA LEU A 132 6.24 2.17 -9.52
C LEU A 132 6.61 3.52 -8.91
N LEU A 133 6.62 4.60 -9.68
CA LEU A 133 6.91 5.94 -9.17
C LEU A 133 5.75 6.45 -8.32
N LEU A 134 4.50 6.18 -8.74
CA LEU A 134 3.32 6.49 -7.93
C LEU A 134 3.31 5.72 -6.60
N ILE A 135 3.69 4.44 -6.62
CA ILE A 135 3.78 3.62 -5.40
C ILE A 135 4.84 4.20 -4.46
N LYS A 136 6.04 4.51 -4.97
CA LYS A 136 7.11 5.13 -4.18
C LYS A 136 6.68 6.48 -3.61
N TYR A 137 6.03 7.32 -4.41
CA TYR A 137 5.49 8.60 -3.96
C TYR A 137 4.58 8.45 -2.73
N TYR A 138 3.67 7.48 -2.71
CA TYR A 138 2.84 7.26 -1.52
C TYR A 138 3.66 6.79 -0.31
N LEU A 139 4.62 5.89 -0.50
CA LEU A 139 5.51 5.44 0.57
C LEU A 139 6.35 6.60 1.13
N ASP A 140 6.89 7.46 0.26
CA ASP A 140 7.65 8.66 0.63
C ASP A 140 6.80 9.65 1.46
N MET A 141 5.50 9.70 1.20
CA MET A 141 4.53 10.49 1.98
C MET A 141 4.18 9.87 3.33
N GLY A 142 4.68 8.67 3.63
CA GLY A 142 4.34 7.89 4.82
C GLY A 142 2.97 7.22 4.70
N VAL A 143 2.56 6.83 3.50
CA VAL A 143 1.30 6.11 3.24
C VAL A 143 1.64 4.68 2.80
N PRO A 144 1.41 3.66 3.66
CA PRO A 144 1.56 2.27 3.26
C PRO A 144 0.58 1.93 2.14
N VAL A 145 1.02 1.10 1.20
CA VAL A 145 0.26 0.83 -0.03
C VAL A 145 -0.26 -0.60 -0.03
N ILE A 146 -1.58 -0.79 0.01
CA ILE A 146 -2.19 -2.11 -0.16
C ILE A 146 -2.09 -2.47 -1.64
N THR A 147 -1.46 -3.59 -1.95
CA THR A 147 -1.13 -4.02 -3.31
C THR A 147 -1.83 -5.30 -3.65
N GLU A 148 -2.51 -5.31 -4.80
CA GLU A 148 -3.17 -6.47 -5.39
C GLU A 148 -2.20 -7.19 -6.34
N VAL A 149 -1.99 -8.49 -6.09
CA VAL A 149 -1.19 -9.39 -6.93
C VAL A 149 -2.00 -10.61 -7.34
N THR A 150 -1.55 -11.34 -8.36
CA THR A 150 -2.11 -12.67 -8.67
C THR A 150 -1.33 -13.74 -7.92
N TYR A 151 -2.03 -14.53 -7.12
CA TYR A 151 -1.46 -15.63 -6.37
C TYR A 151 -2.41 -16.83 -6.40
N LYS A 152 -1.89 -18.01 -6.77
CA LYS A 152 -2.68 -19.24 -7.01
C LYS A 152 -3.90 -19.01 -7.92
N SER A 153 -3.75 -18.18 -8.96
CA SER A 153 -4.81 -17.78 -9.91
C SER A 153 -5.97 -16.97 -9.31
N ALA A 154 -5.79 -16.40 -8.12
CA ALA A 154 -6.75 -15.52 -7.46
C ALA A 154 -6.10 -14.19 -7.06
N PRO A 155 -6.87 -13.11 -6.85
CA PRO A 155 -6.36 -11.89 -6.24
C PRO A 155 -5.85 -12.16 -4.82
N HIS A 156 -4.68 -11.63 -4.48
CA HIS A 156 -4.12 -11.59 -3.13
C HIS A 156 -3.69 -10.16 -2.81
N TYR A 157 -3.76 -9.80 -1.53
CA TYR A 157 -3.48 -8.45 -1.06
C TYR A 157 -2.39 -8.46 0.01
N VAL A 158 -1.39 -7.62 -0.19
CA VAL A 158 -0.27 -7.39 0.74
C VAL A 158 -0.12 -5.90 1.00
N VAL A 159 0.59 -5.51 2.05
CA VAL A 159 0.89 -4.09 2.32
C VAL A 159 2.35 -3.83 2.01
N LEU A 160 2.64 -2.96 1.05
CA LEU A 160 3.98 -2.44 0.87
C LEU A 160 4.27 -1.45 1.98
N THR A 161 5.39 -1.67 2.66
CA THR A 161 5.80 -0.92 3.85
C THR A 161 7.01 -0.05 3.60
N GLY A 162 7.59 -0.11 2.41
CA GLY A 162 8.81 0.61 2.11
C GLY A 162 9.50 0.09 0.85
N TYR A 163 10.68 0.63 0.58
CA TYR A 163 11.56 0.17 -0.48
C TYR A 163 13.01 0.57 -0.20
N ASP A 164 13.93 -0.16 -0.81
CA ASP A 164 15.35 0.15 -0.84
C ASP A 164 15.93 -0.20 -2.22
N GLU A 165 17.26 -0.31 -2.30
CA GLU A 165 17.98 -0.70 -3.52
C GLU A 165 17.60 -2.10 -4.04
N THR A 166 17.08 -2.98 -3.18
CA THR A 166 16.71 -4.36 -3.50
C THR A 166 15.25 -4.50 -3.98
N GLY A 167 14.41 -3.49 -3.70
CA GLY A 167 13.02 -3.43 -4.14
C GLY A 167 12.05 -3.05 -3.03
N PHE A 168 10.78 -3.40 -3.21
CA PHE A 168 9.75 -3.11 -2.20
C PHE A 168 9.78 -4.11 -1.05
N ARG A 169 9.59 -3.58 0.15
CA ARG A 169 9.33 -4.36 1.37
C ARG A 169 7.83 -4.47 1.63
N MET A 170 7.41 -5.56 2.27
CA MET A 170 6.00 -5.83 2.50
C MET A 170 5.71 -6.53 3.84
N ASN A 171 4.46 -6.37 4.28
CA ASN A 171 3.79 -7.26 5.21
C ASN A 171 2.74 -8.07 4.43
N ASP A 172 2.91 -9.40 4.45
CA ASP A 172 2.00 -10.33 3.79
C ASP A 172 1.16 -11.10 4.83
N PRO A 173 -0.18 -10.97 4.81
CA PRO A 173 -1.06 -11.69 5.73
C PRO A 173 -0.93 -13.22 5.68
N GLU A 174 -0.58 -13.82 4.53
CA GLU A 174 -0.40 -15.27 4.37
C GLU A 174 1.05 -15.71 4.65
N PHE A 175 2.02 -14.81 4.46
CA PHE A 175 3.46 -15.09 4.56
C PHE A 175 4.19 -14.12 5.49
N PRO A 176 3.98 -14.21 6.83
CA PRO A 176 4.55 -13.25 7.77
C PRO A 176 6.08 -13.16 7.78
N GLU A 177 6.76 -14.24 7.42
CA GLU A 177 8.22 -14.33 7.44
C GLU A 177 8.88 -13.75 6.18
N GLU A 178 8.09 -13.44 5.14
CA GLU A 178 8.58 -12.91 3.88
C GLU A 178 8.29 -11.43 3.76
N HIS A 179 9.36 -10.63 3.71
CA HIS A 179 9.28 -9.18 3.66
C HIS A 179 9.70 -8.61 2.31
N SER A 180 10.27 -9.40 1.40
CA SER A 180 10.66 -8.96 0.07
C SER A 180 9.55 -9.26 -0.94
N PHE A 181 9.00 -8.19 -1.53
CA PHE A 181 7.96 -8.33 -2.54
C PHE A 181 8.44 -9.12 -3.75
N ILE A 182 9.65 -8.82 -4.23
CA ILE A 182 10.20 -9.47 -5.42
C ILE A 182 10.64 -10.91 -5.14
N ALA A 183 11.07 -11.24 -3.92
CA ALA A 183 11.36 -12.63 -3.58
C ALA A 183 10.10 -13.51 -3.69
N LYS A 184 8.93 -12.95 -3.36
CA LYS A 184 7.66 -13.70 -3.34
C LYS A 184 6.87 -13.66 -4.64
N TYR A 185 6.74 -12.49 -5.24
CA TYR A 185 5.75 -12.22 -6.29
C TYR A 185 6.36 -11.97 -7.66
N ASN A 186 7.64 -12.28 -7.87
CA ASN A 186 8.29 -12.05 -9.16
C ASN A 186 7.86 -13.08 -10.23
N ILE A 187 6.82 -12.79 -10.99
CA ILE A 187 6.55 -13.48 -12.26
C ILE A 187 7.53 -12.95 -13.29
N SER A 188 8.16 -13.89 -14.01
CA SER A 188 8.92 -13.62 -15.23
C SER A 188 8.31 -14.45 -16.35
N ASP A 189 7.85 -13.79 -17.41
CA ASP A 189 7.27 -14.43 -18.59
C ASP A 189 7.82 -13.79 -19.88
N SER A 190 7.22 -14.14 -21.03
CA SER A 190 7.62 -13.59 -22.33
C SER A 190 7.39 -12.08 -22.47
N TRP A 191 6.66 -11.46 -21.54
CA TRP A 191 6.31 -10.05 -21.53
C TRP A 191 7.12 -9.24 -20.50
N GLY A 192 8.07 -9.88 -19.81
CA GLY A 192 9.01 -9.25 -18.89
C GLY A 192 8.97 -9.84 -17.48
N SER A 193 9.64 -9.16 -16.55
CA SER A 193 9.70 -9.53 -15.14
C SER A 193 9.69 -8.29 -14.23
N GLY A 194 9.62 -8.50 -12.92
CA GLY A 194 9.74 -7.43 -11.93
C GLY A 194 8.41 -6.88 -11.42
N PRO A 195 8.43 -6.06 -10.35
CA PRO A 195 7.25 -5.69 -9.58
C PRO A 195 6.15 -5.03 -10.40
N ALA A 196 6.50 -4.21 -11.40
CA ALA A 196 5.52 -3.56 -12.27
C ALA A 196 4.65 -4.56 -13.05
N ARG A 197 5.14 -5.78 -13.31
CA ARG A 197 4.37 -6.84 -13.99
C ARG A 197 3.47 -7.63 -13.05
N ASN A 198 3.74 -7.57 -11.75
CA ASN A 198 3.12 -8.45 -10.75
C ASN A 198 2.06 -7.73 -9.91
N ILE A 199 2.07 -6.40 -9.95
CA ILE A 199 1.08 -5.55 -9.31
C ILE A 199 -0.06 -5.30 -10.30
N ASN A 200 -1.23 -5.84 -9.99
CA ASN A 200 -2.46 -5.64 -10.77
C ASN A 200 -3.18 -4.34 -10.38
N GLY A 201 -2.93 -3.86 -9.17
CA GLY A 201 -3.57 -2.65 -8.65
C GLY A 201 -3.07 -2.31 -7.25
N ILE A 202 -3.37 -1.10 -6.82
CA ILE A 202 -3.17 -0.66 -5.44
C ILE A 202 -4.44 -0.06 -4.87
N ARG A 203 -4.53 -0.08 -3.55
CA ARG A 203 -5.50 0.65 -2.74
C ARG A 203 -4.70 1.53 -1.78
N VAL A 204 -5.00 2.82 -1.82
CA VAL A 204 -4.35 3.82 -0.99
C VAL A 204 -5.39 4.34 -0.02
N LEU A 205 -5.07 4.28 1.26
CA LEU A 205 -5.93 4.63 2.38
C LEU A 205 -5.13 5.47 3.37
N TYR A 206 -5.60 6.68 3.67
CA TYR A 206 -4.99 7.54 4.68
C TYR A 206 -6.00 8.53 5.28
N PRO A 207 -5.76 9.04 6.50
CA PRO A 207 -6.63 10.05 7.11
C PRO A 207 -6.67 11.35 6.29
N GLU A 208 -7.83 11.99 6.17
CA GLU A 208 -7.98 13.24 5.40
C GLU A 208 -7.04 14.37 5.88
N ASN A 209 -6.77 14.42 7.18
CA ASN A 209 -5.92 15.42 7.81
C ASN A 209 -4.40 15.13 7.69
N LEU A 210 -3.98 14.06 7.00
CA LEU A 210 -2.55 13.70 6.88
C LEU A 210 -1.73 14.86 6.29
N ILE A 211 -2.27 15.57 5.30
CA ILE A 211 -1.57 16.67 4.62
C ILE A 211 -1.51 17.92 5.52
N GLU A 212 -2.58 18.22 6.26
CA GLU A 212 -2.64 19.38 7.17
C GLU A 212 -1.63 19.25 8.33
N ASN A 213 -1.49 18.03 8.86
CA ASN A 213 -0.53 17.73 9.92
C ASN A 213 0.92 17.84 9.44
N ARG A 214 1.20 17.64 8.15
CA ARG A 214 2.55 17.81 7.57
C ARG A 214 2.89 19.29 7.40
N ILE A 215 1.96 20.10 6.89
CA ILE A 215 2.19 21.55 6.70
C ILE A 215 2.44 22.25 8.05
N THR A 216 1.74 21.83 9.10
CA THR A 216 1.96 22.40 10.44
C THR A 216 3.29 21.97 11.06
N MET A 217 3.80 20.77 10.77
CA MET A 217 5.14 20.36 11.21
C MET A 217 6.26 21.17 10.54
N PHE A 218 6.20 21.39 9.23
CA PHE A 218 7.23 22.15 8.50
C PHE A 218 7.26 23.66 8.82
N ASN A 219 6.20 24.22 9.42
CA ASN A 219 6.13 25.63 9.80
C ASN A 219 6.55 25.91 11.25
N ASN A 220 6.90 24.87 12.01
CA ASN A 220 7.32 24.98 13.41
C ASN A 220 8.80 24.61 13.65
N ASP A 221 9.54 24.34 12.57
CA ASP A 221 11.00 24.17 12.54
C ASP A 221 11.68 25.41 11.94
#